data_AF-A0A6B3H4M3-F1
#
_entry.id   AF-A0A6B3H4M3-F1
#
_cell.length_a   1.000
_cell.length_b   1.000
_cell.length_c   1.000
_cell.angle_alpha   90.00
_cell.angle_beta   90.00
_cell.angle_gamma   90.00
#
_symmetry.space_group_name_H-M   'P 1'
#
loop_
_entity.id
_entity.type
_entity.pdbx_description
1 polymer ?
#
loop_
_entity_poly.entity_id
_entity_poly.type
_entity_poly.pdbx_seq_one_letter_code
_entity_poly.pdbx_strand_id
1 'polypeptide(L)'
;EYVKSLLSYLPSNNLSEAPAFPEEADLATTDEDRELDTLIPDSANQPYDMHTAIEHVLDDAEFLETQSLFAPNILTGFGRVEGHPVGIVANQPMQFA
;
A
#
# COMPACT_ATOMS: atom_id res chain seq x y z
N GLU A 1 -8.00 18.47 2.27
CA GLU A 1 -7.02 17.58 1.62
C GLU A 1 -7.34 16.11 1.81
N TYR A 2 -7.25 15.50 3.00
CA TYR A 2 -7.55 14.06 3.21
C TYR A 2 -8.85 13.55 2.54
N VAL A 3 -9.98 14.24 2.71
CA VAL A 3 -11.26 13.84 2.09
C VAL A 3 -11.20 13.86 0.56
N LYS A 4 -10.48 14.81 -0.04
CA LYS A 4 -10.31 14.87 -1.51
C LYS A 4 -9.47 13.68 -1.99
N SER A 5 -8.38 13.36 -1.28
CA SER A 5 -7.55 12.20 -1.58
C SER A 5 -8.38 10.92 -1.49
N LEU A 6 -9.13 10.73 -0.41
CA LEU A 6 -10.00 9.55 -0.25
C LEU A 6 -11.01 9.39 -1.39
N LEU A 7 -11.69 10.49 -1.77
CA LEU A 7 -12.63 10.46 -2.89
C LEU A 7 -11.96 10.15 -4.24
N SER A 8 -10.66 10.43 -4.39
CA SER A 8 -9.92 10.09 -5.61
C SER A 8 -9.68 8.58 -5.80
N TYR A 9 -9.88 7.77 -4.76
CA TYR A 9 -9.76 6.31 -4.83
C TYR A 9 -11.12 5.60 -4.99
N LEU A 10 -12.24 6.35 -4.90
CA LEU A 10 -13.59 5.78 -4.87
C LEU A 10 -14.36 6.13 -6.15
N PRO A 11 -15.23 5.23 -6.64
CA PRO A 11 -16.13 5.55 -7.74
C PRO A 11 -17.17 6.57 -7.29
N SER A 12 -17.76 7.29 -8.24
CA SER A 12 -18.86 8.23 -7.93
C SER A 12 -20.10 7.53 -7.38
N ASN A 13 -20.26 6.23 -7.66
CA ASN A 13 -21.35 5.36 -7.20
C ASN A 13 -20.96 3.89 -7.41
N ASN A 14 -21.75 2.96 -6.87
CA ASN A 14 -21.48 1.52 -6.93
C ASN A 14 -21.70 0.85 -8.31
N LEU A 15 -22.18 1.59 -9.31
CA LEU A 15 -22.36 1.09 -10.68
C LEU A 15 -21.20 1.47 -11.60
N SER A 16 -20.25 2.25 -11.10
CA SER A 16 -19.09 2.74 -11.86
C SER A 16 -17.81 2.12 -11.33
N GLU A 17 -16.81 1.99 -12.19
CA GLU A 17 -15.46 1.66 -11.77
C GLU A 17 -14.81 2.85 -11.05
N ALA A 18 -13.81 2.56 -10.21
CA ALA A 18 -13.03 3.59 -9.55
C ALA A 18 -12.26 4.42 -10.60
N PRO A 19 -12.03 5.72 -10.37
CA PRO A 19 -11.31 6.55 -11.31
C PRO A 19 -9.85 6.07 -11.45
N ALA A 20 -9.52 5.56 -12.62
CA ALA A 20 -8.17 5.11 -12.96
C ALA A 20 -7.44 6.15 -13.83
N PHE A 21 -6.12 6.19 -13.69
CA PHE A 21 -5.21 6.97 -14.52
C PHE A 21 -4.19 6.03 -15.18
N PRO A 22 -4.60 5.25 -16.20
CA PRO A 22 -3.80 4.13 -16.67
C PRO A 22 -2.39 4.56 -17.08
N GLU A 23 -1.41 3.84 -16.55
CA GLU A 23 0.01 3.96 -16.86
C GLU A 23 0.60 2.56 -16.98
N GLU A 24 1.61 2.40 -17.84
CA GLU A 24 2.32 1.13 -17.96
C GLU A 24 3.41 1.08 -16.90
N ALA A 25 3.37 0.07 -16.02
CA ALA A 25 4.47 -0.17 -15.09
C ALA A 25 5.70 -0.71 -15.83
N ASP A 26 6.89 -0.34 -15.37
CA ASP A 26 8.09 -1.05 -15.78
C ASP A 26 8.11 -2.43 -15.11
N LEU A 27 8.00 -3.48 -15.91
CA LEU A 27 8.01 -4.86 -15.43
C LEU A 27 9.44 -5.42 -15.25
N ALA A 28 10.46 -4.64 -15.61
CA ALA A 28 11.84 -4.98 -15.28
C ALA A 28 12.05 -4.79 -13.77
N THR A 29 12.71 -5.76 -13.14
CA THR A 29 13.05 -5.68 -11.72
C THR A 29 13.96 -4.50 -11.45
N THR A 30 13.41 -3.50 -10.76
CA THR A 30 14.07 -2.27 -10.32
C THR A 30 15.03 -2.55 -9.16
N ASP A 31 15.79 -1.54 -8.74
CA ASP A 31 16.65 -1.69 -7.56
C ASP A 31 15.83 -1.62 -6.27
N GLU A 32 14.74 -0.84 -6.27
CA GLU A 32 13.74 -0.80 -5.22
C GLU A 32 13.10 -2.19 -5.01
N ASP A 33 12.71 -2.89 -6.08
CA ASP A 33 12.17 -4.26 -5.97
C ASP A 33 13.13 -5.21 -5.24
N ARG A 34 14.44 -5.05 -5.44
CA ARG A 34 15.47 -5.89 -4.80
C ARG A 34 15.59 -5.64 -3.30
N GLU A 35 15.14 -4.50 -2.80
CA GLU A 35 15.13 -4.23 -1.35
C GLU A 35 14.21 -5.23 -0.63
N LEU A 36 13.11 -5.64 -1.29
CA LEU A 36 12.17 -6.63 -0.76
C LEU A 36 12.79 -8.02 -0.54
N ASP A 37 13.83 -8.40 -1.28
CA ASP A 37 14.56 -9.65 -1.07
C ASP A 37 15.21 -9.72 0.33
N THR A 38 15.45 -8.56 0.95
CA THR A 38 16.14 -8.43 2.25
C THR A 38 15.28 -7.81 3.35
N LEU A 39 14.02 -7.48 3.06
CA LEU A 39 13.10 -6.86 4.03
C LEU A 39 12.79 -7.78 5.23
N ILE A 40 12.67 -9.10 4.97
CA ILE A 40 12.33 -10.08 6.00
C ILE A 40 13.60 -10.46 6.78
N PRO A 41 13.66 -10.24 8.11
CA PRO A 41 14.80 -10.64 8.92
C PRO A 41 14.95 -12.16 9.01
N ASP A 42 16.19 -12.64 9.16
CA ASP A 42 16.47 -14.07 9.34
C ASP A 42 15.82 -14.67 10.60
N SER A 43 15.67 -13.85 11.66
CA SER A 43 15.06 -14.25 12.92
C SER A 43 13.56 -14.04 12.89
N ALA A 44 12.79 -15.11 13.13
CA ALA A 44 11.33 -15.04 13.20
C ALA A 44 10.78 -14.14 14.34
N ASN A 45 11.62 -13.81 15.34
CA ASN A 45 11.24 -12.91 16.44
C ASN A 45 11.59 -11.44 16.16
N GLN A 46 12.25 -11.16 15.04
CA GLN A 46 12.58 -9.80 14.65
C GLN A 46 11.51 -9.28 13.69
N PRO A 47 10.78 -8.21 14.05
CA PRO A 47 9.75 -7.66 13.18
C PRO A 47 10.36 -6.83 12.05
N TYR A 48 9.54 -6.55 11.03
CA TYR A 48 9.80 -5.60 9.95
C TYR A 48 8.58 -4.70 9.75
N ASP A 49 8.79 -3.55 9.11
CA ASP A 49 7.71 -2.60 8.82
C ASP A 49 6.95 -3.01 7.57
N MET A 50 5.66 -3.32 7.71
CA MET A 50 4.80 -3.65 6.57
C MET A 50 4.54 -2.44 5.65
N HIS A 51 4.72 -1.20 6.12
CA HIS A 51 4.62 -0.01 5.25
C HIS A 51 5.63 -0.10 4.11
N THR A 52 6.86 -0.53 4.38
CA THR A 52 7.91 -0.67 3.37
C THR A 52 7.46 -1.61 2.25
N ALA A 53 6.90 -2.78 2.58
CA ALA A 53 6.41 -3.71 1.56
C ALA A 53 5.27 -3.12 0.72
N ILE A 54 4.35 -2.38 1.36
CA ILE A 54 3.22 -1.75 0.68
C ILE A 54 3.71 -0.66 -0.28
N GLU A 55 4.58 0.22 0.18
CA GLU A 55 5.14 1.34 -0.58
C GLU A 55 5.95 0.87 -1.80
N HIS A 56 6.59 -0.30 -1.75
CA HIS A 56 7.30 -0.86 -2.90
C HIS A 56 6.39 -1.43 -3.99
N VAL A 57 5.14 -1.74 -3.66
CA VAL A 57 4.18 -2.35 -4.61
C VAL A 57 3.24 -1.31 -5.22
N LEU A 58 2.99 -0.21 -4.52
CA LEU A 58 2.08 0.83 -4.96
C LEU A 58 2.78 1.84 -5.87
N ASP A 59 2.03 2.36 -6.83
CA ASP A 59 2.49 3.45 -7.69
C ASP A 59 2.99 4.64 -6.84
N ASP A 60 4.14 5.20 -7.22
CA ASP A 60 4.82 6.32 -6.53
C ASP A 60 5.06 6.14 -5.03
N ALA A 61 5.02 4.89 -4.52
CA ALA A 61 5.03 4.60 -3.09
C ALA A 61 3.94 5.34 -2.29
N GLU A 62 2.80 5.66 -2.91
CA GLU A 62 1.72 6.41 -2.26
C GLU A 62 0.72 5.47 -1.56
N PHE A 63 0.72 5.50 -0.22
CA PHE A 63 -0.28 4.81 0.60
C PHE A 63 -1.14 5.79 1.41
N LEU A 64 -2.43 5.89 1.07
CA LEU A 64 -3.41 6.60 1.86
C LEU A 64 -3.94 5.69 2.98
N GLU A 65 -3.22 5.67 4.10
CA GLU A 65 -3.61 4.90 5.28
C GLU A 65 -4.90 5.46 5.91
N THR A 66 -5.82 4.56 6.23
CA THR A 66 -7.05 4.84 6.97
C THR A 66 -6.94 4.27 8.39
N GLN A 67 -7.47 4.99 9.38
CA GLN A 67 -7.50 4.52 10.77
C GLN A 67 -6.12 4.23 11.40
N SER A 68 -5.06 4.95 11.01
CA SER A 68 -3.68 4.72 11.48
C SER A 68 -3.47 4.71 13.01
N LEU A 69 -4.40 5.28 13.79
CA LEU A 69 -4.36 5.29 15.26
C LEU A 69 -5.27 4.23 15.92
N PHE A 70 -6.00 3.43 15.15
CA PHE A 70 -6.92 2.42 15.64
C PHE A 70 -6.51 1.04 15.16
N ALA A 71 -6.21 0.14 16.11
CA ALA A 71 -5.73 -1.23 15.86
C ALA A 71 -4.49 -1.26 14.92
N PRO A 72 -3.35 -0.65 15.33
CA PRO A 72 -2.19 -0.46 14.45
C PRO A 72 -1.52 -1.78 14.00
N ASN A 73 -1.91 -2.91 14.57
CA ASN A 73 -1.47 -4.25 14.15
C ASN A 73 -2.06 -4.73 12.81
N ILE A 74 -3.00 -3.99 12.24
CA ILE A 74 -3.50 -4.20 10.88
C ILE A 74 -3.54 -2.86 10.15
N LEU A 75 -2.84 -2.78 9.02
CA LEU A 75 -2.86 -1.63 8.14
C LEU A 75 -4.04 -1.74 7.19
N THR A 76 -4.74 -0.63 6.99
CA THR A 76 -5.83 -0.52 6.02
C THR A 76 -5.74 0.79 5.28
N GLY A 77 -5.95 0.79 3.97
CA GLY A 77 -5.90 2.03 3.20
C GLY A 77 -6.04 1.80 1.71
N PHE A 78 -5.71 2.83 0.94
CA PHE A 78 -5.78 2.83 -0.51
C PHE A 78 -4.44 3.21 -1.13
N GLY A 79 -4.23 2.73 -2.36
CA GLY A 79 -3.11 3.10 -3.23
C GLY A 79 -3.53 2.89 -4.69
N ARG A 80 -2.56 2.93 -5.61
CA ARG A 80 -2.79 2.56 -7.01
C ARG A 80 -1.78 1.51 -7.47
N VAL A 81 -2.18 0.72 -8.47
CA VAL A 81 -1.31 -0.15 -9.26
C VAL A 81 -1.65 0.09 -10.72
N GLU A 82 -0.66 0.49 -11.53
CA GLU A 82 -0.86 0.90 -12.94
C GLU A 82 -1.98 1.95 -13.06
N GLY A 83 -2.05 2.88 -12.11
CA GLY A 83 -3.04 3.94 -12.04
C GLY A 83 -4.44 3.51 -11.59
N HIS A 84 -4.66 2.24 -11.26
CA HIS A 84 -5.95 1.73 -10.80
C HIS A 84 -6.03 1.71 -9.26
N PRO A 85 -7.06 2.31 -8.64
CA PRO A 85 -7.23 2.27 -7.19
C PRO A 85 -7.37 0.84 -6.63
N VAL A 86 -6.57 0.53 -5.61
CA VAL A 86 -6.60 -0.73 -4.87
C VAL A 86 -6.78 -0.49 -3.37
N GLY A 87 -7.45 -1.43 -2.70
CA GLY A 87 -7.57 -1.44 -1.24
C GLY A 87 -6.57 -2.42 -0.64
N ILE A 88 -5.88 -1.99 0.42
CA ILE A 88 -4.82 -2.76 1.08
C ILE A 88 -5.29 -3.19 2.47
N VAL A 89 -5.02 -4.44 2.82
CA VAL A 89 -5.17 -4.99 4.17
C VAL A 89 -3.92 -5.81 4.47
N ALA A 90 -3.15 -5.42 5.48
CA ALA A 90 -1.89 -6.09 5.80
C ALA A 90 -1.63 -6.15 7.30
N ASN A 91 -1.07 -7.26 7.80
CA ASN A 91 -0.61 -7.33 9.19
C ASN A 91 0.63 -6.46 9.38
N GLN A 92 0.75 -5.76 10.52
CA GLN A 92 1.93 -4.96 10.86
C GLN A 92 2.75 -5.68 11.95
N PRO A 93 3.83 -6.41 11.60
CA PRO A 93 4.61 -7.21 12.55
C PRO A 93 5.28 -6.38 13.66
N MET A 94 5.60 -5.10 13.42
CA MET A 94 6.20 -4.24 14.46
C MET A 94 5.23 -3.90 15.60
N GLN A 95 3.94 -4.12 15.41
CA GLN A 95 2.93 -3.82 16.42
C GLN A 95 2.63 -5.09 17.22
N PHE A 96 2.92 -5.02 18.52
CA PHE A 96 2.91 -6.15 19.47
C PHE A 96 4.07 -7.15 19.40
N ALA A 97 5.22 -6.75 18.83
CA ALA A 97 6.49 -7.48 18.94
C ALA A 97 7.23 -7.22 20.27
#